data_AF-A0A257QJL9-F1
#
_entry.id   AF-A0A257QJL9-F1
#
_cell.length_a   1.000
_cell.length_b   1.000
_cell.length_c   1.000
_cell.angle_alpha   90.00
_cell.angle_beta   90.00
_cell.angle_gamma   90.00
#
_symmetry.space_group_name_H-M   'P 1'
#
loop_
_entity.id
_entity.type
_entity.pdbx_description
1 polymer ?
#
loop_
_entity_poly.entity_id
_entity_poly.type
_entity_poly.pdbx_seq_one_letter_code
_entity_poly.pdbx_strand_id
1 'polypeptide(L)'
;KLDDPALDRALQSEAFYIGALGSRKTHASRLERLTALGHGTESLTRIRGPVGLDIAAVTTPEIALSIIAEIVAVRRGGGLGSRAK
;
A
#
# COMPACT_ATOMS: atom_id res chain seq x y z
N LYS A 1 2.27 16.08 -1.78
CA LYS A 1 3.17 15.43 -0.77
C LYS A 1 4.32 14.76 -1.51
N LEU A 2 5.44 14.48 -0.83
CA LEU A 2 6.63 13.89 -1.46
C LEU A 2 6.35 12.55 -2.16
N ASP A 3 5.46 11.72 -1.61
CA ASP A 3 5.15 10.39 -2.16
C ASP A 3 4.32 10.41 -3.45
N ASP A 4 3.58 11.48 -3.72
CA ASP A 4 2.54 11.49 -4.76
C ASP A 4 3.14 11.28 -6.17
N PRO A 5 4.26 11.93 -6.57
CA PRO A 5 4.90 11.66 -7.86
C PRO A 5 5.44 10.22 -8.01
N ALA A 6 5.94 9.63 -6.92
CA ALA A 6 6.43 8.25 -6.94
C ALA A 6 5.27 7.26 -7.13
N LEU A 7 4.13 7.50 -6.46
CA LEU A 7 2.95 6.68 -6.59
C LEU A 7 2.27 6.84 -7.95
N ASP A 8 2.21 8.05 -8.49
CA ASP A 8 1.74 8.31 -9.85
C ASP A 8 2.52 7.46 -10.87
N ARG A 9 3.86 7.50 -10.80
CA ARG A 9 4.70 6.70 -11.70
C ARG A 9 4.55 5.20 -11.47
N ALA A 10 4.42 4.76 -10.22
CA ALA A 10 4.22 3.35 -9.87
C ALA A 10 2.89 2.81 -10.39
N LEU A 11 1.81 3.59 -10.31
CA LEU A 11 0.49 3.23 -10.83
C LEU A 11 0.46 3.09 -12.35
N GLN A 12 1.32 3.81 -13.06
CA GLN A 12 1.51 3.68 -14.51
C GLN A 12 2.48 2.55 -14.89
N SER A 13 3.01 1.79 -13.92
CA SER A 13 3.96 0.70 -14.17
C SER A 13 3.31 -0.68 -14.04
N GLU A 14 4.03 -1.70 -14.50
CA GLU A 14 3.69 -3.12 -14.31
C GLU A 14 4.13 -3.67 -12.94
N ALA A 15 4.41 -2.81 -11.96
CA ALA A 15 4.77 -3.25 -10.62
C ALA A 15 3.70 -4.20 -10.05
N PHE A 16 4.12 -5.42 -9.71
CA PHE A 16 3.24 -6.44 -9.13
C PHE A 16 2.74 -6.07 -7.73
N TYR A 17 3.39 -5.11 -7.07
CA TYR A 17 3.08 -4.65 -5.73
C TYR A 17 3.39 -3.17 -5.57
N ILE A 18 2.43 -2.42 -5.02
CA ILE A 18 2.59 -0.99 -4.68
C ILE A 18 2.17 -0.83 -3.22
N GLY A 19 3.14 -0.70 -2.32
CA GLY A 19 2.91 -0.50 -0.90
C GLY A 19 3.15 0.95 -0.51
N ALA A 20 2.33 1.48 0.39
CA ALA A 20 2.49 2.85 0.87
C ALA A 20 2.28 2.96 2.38
N LEU A 21 3.36 3.33 3.09
CA LEU A 21 3.34 3.53 4.54
C LEU A 21 2.46 4.72 4.94
N GLY A 22 1.91 4.67 6.15
CA GLY A 22 1.13 5.75 6.76
C GLY A 22 -0.16 5.24 7.38
N SER A 23 -0.70 6.00 8.32
CA SER A 23 -1.98 5.70 8.96
C SER A 23 -3.13 5.60 7.95
N ARG A 24 -4.25 4.96 8.34
CA ARG A 24 -5.48 4.90 7.52
C ARG A 24 -5.92 6.29 7.02
N LYS A 25 -5.87 7.30 7.89
CA LYS A 25 -6.14 8.71 7.54
C LYS A 25 -5.19 9.24 6.47
N THR A 26 -3.90 8.94 6.59
CA THR A 26 -2.90 9.36 5.59
C THR A 26 -3.12 8.66 4.25
N HIS A 27 -3.50 7.39 4.27
CA HIS A 27 -3.83 6.64 3.07
C HIS A 27 -5.08 7.20 2.38
N ALA A 28 -6.17 7.47 3.11
CA ALA A 28 -7.37 8.08 2.53
C ALA A 28 -7.07 9.42 1.84
N SER A 29 -6.36 10.32 2.52
CA SER A 29 -5.95 11.60 1.92
C SER A 29 -5.01 11.41 0.72
N ARG A 30 -4.17 10.36 0.71
CA ARG A 30 -3.35 10.01 -0.46
C ARG A 30 -4.20 9.59 -1.65
N LEU A 31 -5.25 8.78 -1.43
CA LEU A 31 -6.16 8.39 -2.50
C LEU A 31 -6.86 9.62 -3.08
N GLU A 32 -7.36 10.54 -2.25
CA GLU A 32 -7.98 11.80 -2.72
C GLU A 32 -7.03 12.61 -3.63
N ARG A 33 -5.76 12.76 -3.23
CA ARG A 33 -4.78 13.50 -4.04
C ARG A 33 -4.45 12.79 -5.36
N LEU A 34 -4.36 11.46 -5.36
CA LEU A 34 -4.11 10.70 -6.59
C LEU A 34 -5.33 10.69 -7.52
N THR A 35 -6.55 10.66 -6.97
CA THR A 35 -7.78 10.88 -7.75
C THR A 35 -7.76 12.24 -8.42
N ALA A 36 -7.34 13.30 -7.70
CA ALA A 36 -7.21 14.64 -8.28
C ALA A 36 -6.13 14.74 -9.39
N LEU A 37 -5.18 13.81 -9.43
CA LEU A 37 -4.19 13.66 -10.52
C LEU A 37 -4.73 12.83 -11.70
N GLY A 38 -5.97 12.35 -11.64
CA GLY A 38 -6.63 11.61 -12.73
C GLY A 38 -6.59 10.10 -12.61
N HIS A 39 -6.11 9.53 -11.49
CA HIS A 39 -6.17 8.08 -11.28
C HIS A 39 -7.59 7.61 -10.98
N GLY A 40 -8.08 6.65 -11.76
CA GLY A 40 -9.37 6.01 -11.51
C GLY A 40 -9.33 5.04 -10.32
N THR A 41 -10.51 4.70 -9.80
CA THR A 41 -10.68 3.81 -8.64
C THR A 41 -9.96 2.47 -8.81
N GLU A 42 -10.00 1.88 -10.01
CA GLU A 42 -9.34 0.60 -10.31
C GLU A 42 -7.82 0.69 -10.12
N SER A 43 -7.18 1.71 -10.67
CA SER A 43 -5.75 1.97 -10.50
C SER A 43 -5.40 2.12 -9.02
N LEU A 44 -6.20 2.90 -8.28
CA LEU A 44 -6.00 3.16 -6.86
C LEU A 44 -6.11 1.89 -5.99
N THR A 45 -6.91 0.90 -6.39
CA THR A 45 -6.99 -0.39 -5.67
C THR A 45 -5.68 -1.17 -5.65
N ARG A 46 -4.74 -0.86 -6.57
CA ARG A 46 -3.40 -1.47 -6.59
C ARG A 46 -2.53 -1.01 -5.42
N ILE A 47 -2.85 0.12 -4.78
CA ILE A 47 -2.10 0.65 -3.65
C ILE A 47 -2.51 -0.07 -2.37
N ARG A 48 -1.53 -0.67 -1.69
CA ARG A 48 -1.71 -1.29 -0.38
C ARG A 48 -1.30 -0.30 0.71
N GLY A 49 -2.29 0.27 1.38
CA GLY A 49 -2.12 1.23 2.47
C GLY A 49 -3.11 1.01 3.62
N PRO A 50 -2.67 1.06 4.89
CA PRO A 50 -1.28 0.98 5.33
C PRO A 50 -0.60 -0.30 4.81
N VAL A 51 0.68 -0.20 4.49
CA VAL A 51 1.47 -1.31 3.95
C VAL A 51 1.82 -2.33 5.05
N GLY A 52 1.86 -3.62 4.69
CA GLY A 52 2.24 -4.72 5.58
C GLY A 52 1.06 -5.51 6.15
N LEU A 53 1.35 -6.72 6.60
CA LEU A 53 0.37 -7.57 7.29
C LEU A 53 0.04 -7.03 8.67
N ASP A 54 -1.19 -7.27 9.12
CA ASP A 54 -1.59 -6.95 10.49
C ASP A 54 -1.04 -8.00 11.46
N ILE A 55 0.14 -7.69 12.01
CA ILE A 55 0.81 -8.50 13.03
C ILE A 55 0.93 -7.73 14.35
N ALA A 56 0.13 -6.66 14.53
CA ALA A 56 0.26 -5.71 15.64
C ALA A 56 1.68 -5.13 15.81
N ALA A 57 2.37 -4.87 14.69
CA ALA A 57 3.73 -4.34 14.68
C ALA A 57 3.82 -2.94 15.33
N VAL A 58 4.79 -2.78 16.22
CA VAL A 58 5.09 -1.52 16.93
C VAL A 58 6.50 -1.05 16.60
N THR A 59 7.46 -1.97 16.55
CA THR A 59 8.87 -1.62 16.32
C THR A 59 9.21 -1.54 14.83
N THR A 60 10.26 -0.80 14.48
CA THR A 60 10.71 -0.72 13.08
C THR A 60 11.03 -2.09 12.46
N PRO A 61 11.71 -3.02 13.15
CA PRO A 61 11.90 -4.38 12.64
C PRO A 61 10.59 -5.15 12.41
N GLU A 62 9.61 -5.02 13.30
CA GLU A 62 8.29 -5.65 13.13
C GLU A 62 7.55 -5.07 11.93
N ILE A 63 7.58 -3.76 11.73
CA ILE A 63 6.98 -3.10 10.56
C ILE A 63 7.68 -3.57 9.27
N ALA A 64 9.01 -3.67 9.27
CA ALA A 64 9.75 -4.19 8.12
C ALA A 64 9.36 -5.64 7.81
N LEU A 65 9.27 -6.49 8.84
CA LEU A 65 8.84 -7.88 8.70
C LEU A 65 7.42 -7.98 8.14
N SER A 66 6.49 -7.16 8.61
CA SER A 66 5.10 -7.17 8.15
C SER A 66 4.98 -6.78 6.67
N ILE A 67 5.79 -5.83 6.21
CA ILE A 67 5.86 -5.40 4.80
C ILE A 67 6.43 -6.51 3.92
N ILE A 68 7.55 -7.12 4.31
CA ILE A 68 8.18 -8.21 3.56
C ILE A 68 7.22 -9.41 3.47
N ALA A 69 6.53 -9.73 4.57
CA ALA A 69 5.54 -10.80 4.59
C ALA A 69 4.37 -10.52 3.63
N GLU A 70 3.85 -9.28 3.55
CA GLU A 70 2.80 -8.92 2.59
C GLU A 70 3.28 -9.05 1.14
N ILE A 71 4.49 -8.59 0.84
CA ILE A 71 5.10 -8.68 -0.50
C ILE A 71 5.23 -10.15 -0.94
N VAL A 72 5.75 -11.01 -0.05
CA VAL A 72 5.92 -12.44 -0.34
C VAL A 72 4.55 -13.11 -0.54
N ALA A 73 3.56 -12.80 0.32
CA ALA A 73 2.22 -13.34 0.19
C ALA A 73 1.57 -12.99 -1.15
N VAL A 74 1.62 -11.72 -1.56
CA VAL A 74 1.11 -11.27 -2.87
C VAL A 74 1.83 -11.99 -4.01
N ARG A 75 3.16 -12.07 -3.95
CA ARG A 75 3.98 -12.73 -4.99
C ARG A 75 3.68 -14.22 -5.14
N ARG A 76 3.26 -14.89 -4.06
CA ARG A 76 2.95 -16.33 -4.05
C ARG A 76 1.47 -16.64 -4.25
N GLY A 77 0.60 -15.63 -4.39
CA GLY A 77 -0.85 -15.81 -4.44
C GLY A 77 -1.43 -16.29 -3.11
N GLY A 78 -0.73 -16.06 -2.00
CA GLY A 78 -1.19 -16.42 -0.67
C GLY A 78 -2.37 -15.56 -0.22
N GLY A 79 -3.28 -16.15 0.56
CA GLY A 79 -4.36 -15.42 1.21
C GLY A 79 -3.80 -14.37 2.15
N LEU A 80 -4.07 -13.11 1.86
CA LEU A 80 -3.80 -12.02 2.80
C LEU A 80 -4.88 -12.11 3.87
N GLY A 81 -4.49 -12.43 5.11
CA GLY A 81 -5.40 -12.43 6.26
C GLY A 81 -6.21 -11.13 6.31
N SER A 82 -7.40 -11.18 6.93
CA SER A 82 -8.32 -10.03 6.97
C SER A 82 -7.59 -8.78 7.46
N ARG A 83 -7.54 -7.75 6.61
CA ARG A 83 -7.14 -6.41 7.04
C ARG A 83 -8.13 -5.97 8.10
N ALA A 84 -7.68 -5.69 9.32
CA ALA A 84 -8.57 -5.25 10.39
C ALA A 84 -9.45 -4.08 9.90
N LYS A 85 -10.75 -4.21 10.15
CA LYS A 85 -11.79 -3.20 9.88
C LYS A 85 -11.38 -1.82 10.44
#